data_AF-A0A7C1M0L8-F1
#
_entry.id   AF-A0A7C1M0L8-F1
#
_cell.length_a   1.000
_cell.length_b   1.000
_cell.length_c   1.000
_cell.angle_alpha   90.00
_cell.angle_beta   90.00
_cell.angle_gamma   90.00
#
_symmetry.space_group_name_H-M   'P 1'
#
loop_
_entity.id
_entity.type
_entity.pdbx_description
1 polymer ?
#
loop_
_entity_poly.entity_id
_entity_poly.type
_entity_poly.pdbx_seq_one_letter_code
_entity_poly.pdbx_strand_id
1 'polypeptide(L)' 'MIRMLRPLRGAVKTLTLDNGSEFAEHRCVGMTVTASTYFCDPCRSSQRGINENTNGLILQYFPKGTDFRNVTEA' A
#
# COMPACT_ATOMS: atom_id res chain seq x y z
N MET A 1 1.90 2.63 10.36
CA MET A 1 2.43 1.66 9.38
C MET A 1 3.21 0.51 10.04
N ILE A 2 4.37 0.76 10.66
CA ILE A 2 5.27 -0.28 11.24
C ILE A 2 4.56 -1.27 12.16
N ARG A 3 3.75 -0.80 13.14
CA ARG A 3 3.02 -1.67 14.07
C ARG A 3 2.08 -2.65 13.36
N MET A 4 1.39 -2.18 12.31
CA MET A 4 0.42 -2.98 11.56
C MET A 4 1.08 -4.01 10.65
N LEU A 5 2.27 -3.71 10.14
CA LEU A 5 2.97 -4.57 9.18
C LEU A 5 3.88 -5.62 9.86
N ARG A 6 4.17 -5.47 11.16
CA ARG A 6 5.00 -6.43 11.91
C ARG A 6 4.57 -7.90 11.77
N PRO A 7 3.26 -8.26 11.76
CA PRO A 7 2.84 -9.64 11.55
C PRO A 7 3.20 -10.23 10.18
N LEU A 8 3.48 -9.40 9.18
CA LEU A 8 3.82 -9.81 7.82
C LEU A 8 5.33 -10.03 7.61
N ARG A 9 6.13 -9.93 8.68
CA ARG A 9 7.58 -10.08 8.61
C ARG A 9 7.96 -11.44 8.01
N GLY A 10 8.76 -11.42 6.95
CA GLY A 10 9.21 -12.62 6.22
C GLY A 10 8.19 -13.16 5.21
N ALA A 11 6.94 -12.73 5.23
CA ALA A 11 5.94 -13.09 4.22
C ALA A 11 6.08 -12.22 2.94
N VAL A 12 6.52 -10.98 3.11
CA VAL A 12 6.70 -10.02 2.00
C VAL A 12 8.17 -9.95 1.62
N LYS A 13 8.48 -10.17 0.34
CA LYS A 13 9.85 -10.10 -0.20
C LYS A 13 10.24 -8.68 -0.63
N THR A 14 9.31 -7.97 -1.25
CA THR A 14 9.53 -6.63 -1.79
C THR A 14 8.30 -5.75 -1.62
N LEU A 15 8.51 -4.43 -1.59
CA LEU A 15 7.50 -3.38 -1.54
C LEU A 15 7.75 -2.41 -2.71
N THR A 16 6.71 -2.11 -3.48
CA THR A 16 6.77 -1.12 -4.56
C THR A 16 5.89 0.08 -4.20
N LEU A 17 6.52 1.24 -4.03
CA LEU A 17 5.92 2.45 -3.49
C LEU A 17 5.88 3.55 -4.57
N ASP A 18 5.00 4.52 -4.40
CA ASP A 18 5.04 5.77 -5.16
C ASP A 18 5.89 6.80 -4.39
N ASN A 19 6.05 7.99 -4.96
CA ASN A 19 6.86 9.06 -4.38
C ASN A 19 6.07 9.93 -3.39
N GLY A 20 4.99 9.42 -2.81
CA GLY A 20 4.23 10.08 -1.75
C GLY A 20 5.08 10.31 -0.49
N SER A 21 4.84 11.43 0.19
CA SER A 21 5.60 11.80 1.40
C SER A 21 5.28 10.88 2.59
N GLU A 22 4.14 10.18 2.56
CA GLU A 22 3.80 9.13 3.52
C GLU A 22 4.79 7.95 3.51
N PHE A 23 5.55 7.80 2.42
CA PHE A 23 6.58 6.77 2.24
C PHE A 23 8.00 7.27 2.55
N ALA A 24 8.17 8.46 3.14
CA ALA A 24 9.48 8.96 3.55
C ALA A 24 10.23 7.96 4.46
N GLU A 25 9.50 7.25 5.33
CA GLU A 25 10.04 6.26 6.28
C GLU A 25 10.09 4.82 5.70
N HIS A 26 10.07 4.66 4.37
CA HIS A 26 10.06 3.36 3.68
C HIS A 26 11.20 2.42 4.15
N ARG A 27 12.39 2.96 4.44
CA ARG A 27 13.54 2.18 4.92
C ARG A 27 13.23 1.49 6.25
N CYS A 28 12.62 2.20 7.19
CA CYS A 28 12.23 1.65 8.48
C CYS A 28 11.17 0.56 8.34
N VAL A 29 10.24 0.77 7.41
CA VAL A 29 9.17 -0.18 7.09
C VAL A 29 9.74 -1.45 6.48
N GLY A 30 10.60 -1.33 5.45
CA GLY A 30 11.28 -2.46 4.81
C GLY A 30 12.10 -3.30 5.80
N MET A 31 12.84 -2.65 6.70
CA MET A 31 13.55 -3.36 7.78
C MET A 31 12.61 -4.12 8.71
N THR A 32 11.48 -3.52 9.08
CA THR A 32 10.50 -4.14 9.99
C THR A 32 9.93 -5.44 9.41
N VAL A 33 9.60 -5.44 8.11
CA VAL A 33 9.01 -6.61 7.44
C VAL A 33 10.04 -7.52 6.78
N THR A 34 11.32 -7.14 6.79
CA THR A 34 12.41 -7.86 6.09
C THR A 34 12.17 -7.92 4.57
N ALA A 35 11.81 -6.78 3.97
CA ALA A 35 11.53 -6.63 2.55
C ALA A 35 12.33 -5.49 1.91
N SER A 36 12.71 -5.67 0.64
CA SER A 36 13.34 -4.60 -0.17
C SER A 36 12.30 -3.61 -0.67
N THR A 37 12.63 -2.32 -0.71
CA THR A 37 11.72 -1.25 -1.15
C THR A 37 12.15 -0.68 -2.50
N TYR A 38 11.22 -0.50 -3.42
CA TYR A 38 11.41 0.09 -4.74
C TYR A 38 10.42 1.23 -4.96
N PHE A 39 10.79 2.22 -5.76
CA PHE A 39 9.95 3.35 -6.12
C PHE A 39 9.64 3.35 -7.60
N CYS A 40 8.42 3.76 -7.94
CA CYS A 40 8.06 4.04 -9.31
C CYS A 40 8.72 5.32 -9.81
N ASP A 41 9.00 5.35 -11.12
CA ASP A 41 9.44 6.56 -11.78
C ASP A 41 8.38 7.68 -11.62
N PRO A 42 8.81 8.94 -11.54
CA PRO A 42 7.90 10.08 -11.48
C PRO A 42 6.87 10.03 -12.62
N CYS A 43 5.61 10.25 -12.28
CA CYS A 43 4.48 10.28 -13.22
C CYS A 43 4.23 8.96 -13.99
N ARG A 44 4.74 7.80 -13.52
CA ARG A 44 4.49 6.49 -14.13
C ARG A 44 3.62 5.59 -13.25
N SER A 45 2.36 5.96 -13.06
CA SER A 45 1.40 5.17 -12.27
C SER A 45 1.20 3.74 -12.80
N SER A 46 1.39 3.50 -14.11
CA SER A 46 1.27 2.18 -14.73
C SER A 46 2.30 1.14 -14.21
N GLN A 47 3.42 1.57 -13.63
CA GLN A 47 4.37 0.67 -12.95
C GLN A 47 3.77 0.05 -11.67
N ARG A 48 2.60 0.54 -11.24
CA ARG A 48 1.76 0.01 -10.16
C ARG A 48 0.37 -0.37 -10.65
N GLY A 49 0.25 -0.96 -11.85
CA GLY A 49 -1.05 -1.31 -12.44
C GLY A 49 -2.01 -2.07 -11.51
N ILE A 50 -1.49 -2.97 -10.66
CA ILE A 50 -2.31 -3.70 -9.67
C ILE A 50 -2.87 -2.77 -8.59
N ASN A 51 -2.10 -1.78 -8.13
CA ASN A 51 -2.56 -0.79 -7.15
C ASN A 51 -3.71 0.04 -7.72
N GLU A 52 -3.56 0.51 -8.96
CA GLU A 52 -4.59 1.32 -9.63
C GLU A 52 -5.88 0.51 -9.85
N ASN A 53 -5.75 -0.75 -10.28
CA ASN A 53 -6.89 -1.63 -10.44
C ASN A 53 -7.60 -1.89 -9.09
N THR A 54 -6.83 -2.19 -8.04
CA THR A 54 -7.38 -2.44 -6.70
C THR A 54 -8.09 -1.21 -6.14
N ASN A 55 -7.52 -0.01 -6.33
CA ASN A 55 -8.15 1.25 -5.94
C ASN A 55 -9.48 1.47 -6.68
N GLY A 56 -9.52 1.15 -7.98
CA GLY A 56 -10.76 1.19 -8.77
C GLY A 56 -11.84 0.27 -8.19
N LEU A 57 -11.48 -0.97 -7.85
CA LEU A 57 -12.41 -1.92 -7.22
C LEU A 57 -12.90 -1.41 -5.86
N ILE A 58 -12.01 -0.89 -5.01
CA ILE A 58 -12.40 -0.33 -3.70
C ILE A 58 -13.42 0.79 -3.90
N LEU A 59 -13.20 1.70 -4.83
CA LEU A 59 -14.13 2.81 -5.10
C LEU A 59 -15.43 2.37 -5.77
N GLN A 60 -15.43 1.25 -6.48
CA GLN A 60 -16.63 0.65 -7.05
C GLN A 60 -17.58 0.11 -5.97
N TYR A 61 -17.03 -0.53 -4.93
CA TYR A 61 -17.82 -1.08 -3.82
C TYR A 61 -18.07 -0.08 -2.68
N PHE A 62 -17.15 0.86 -2.47
CA PHE A 62 -17.20 1.85 -1.40
C PHE A 62 -17.03 3.24 -2.01
N PRO A 63 -18.14 3.89 -2.41
CA PRO A 63 -18.09 5.23 -2.96
C PRO A 63 -17.38 6.22 -2.04
N LYS A 64 -16.83 7.29 -2.61
CA LYS A 64 -16.17 8.35 -1.83
C LYS A 64 -17.09 8.87 -0.73
N GLY A 65 -16.56 8.99 0.48
CA GLY A 65 -17.33 9.39 1.67
C GLY A 65 -17.91 8.21 2.46
N THR A 66 -17.71 6.97 2.01
CA THR A 66 -18.03 5.78 2.82
C THR A 66 -17.23 5.79 4.12
N ASP A 67 -17.92 5.74 5.26
CA ASP A 67 -17.29 5.50 6.55
C ASP A 67 -17.03 4.01 6.71
N PHE A 68 -15.76 3.61 6.55
CA PHE A 68 -15.34 2.20 6.66
C PHE A 68 -15.62 1.57 8.03
N ARG A 69 -15.95 2.35 9.07
CA ARG A 69 -16.36 1.80 10.37
C ARG A 69 -17.78 1.21 10.35
N ASN A 70 -18.60 1.62 9.39
CA ASN A 70 -19.98 1.15 9.22
C ASN A 70 -20.08 0.03 8.18
N VAL A 71 -18.97 -0.34 7.55
CA VAL A 71 -18.89 -1.48 6.63
C VAL A 71 -18.80 -2.75 7.48
N THR A 72 -19.77 -3.64 7.32
CA THR A 72 -19.78 -4.97 7.94
C THR A 72 -19.22 -6.00 6.94
N GLU A 73 -18.87 -7.21 7.40
CA GLU A 73 -18.32 -8.23 6.52
C GLU A 73 -19.27 -8.53 5.35
N ALA A 74 -18.69 -8.69 4.16
CA ALA A 74 -19.38 -9.07 2.93
C ALA A 74 -19.48 -10.59 2.80
#